data_AF-A0AAD7I274-F1
#
_entry.id   AF-A0AAD7I274-F1
#
_cell.length_a   1.000
_cell.length_b   1.000
_cell.length_c   1.000
_cell.angle_alpha   90.00
_cell.angle_beta   90.00
_cell.angle_gamma   90.00
#
_symmetry.space_group_name_H-M   'P 1'
#
loop_
_entity.id
_entity.type
_entity.pdbx_description
1 polymer ?
#
loop_
_entity_poly.entity_id
_entity_poly.type
_entity_poly.pdbx_seq_one_letter_code
_entity_poly.pdbx_strand_id
1 'polypeptide(L)'
;MLLSMLFSFSRRPNSRVLLFACFWTFFGYFGGSLLDLKPTETSPWPGPTPPPPPPRTVTVQAPSEAVTVVANVEIETRKAEVVEPMVLNGPPTASFADNLRSDVQYITSWPGAGFTNDVMTYMNLVYLALLTERVPILPFFTPSHITEGGKYDVPSIDFGDVFDVDRLRKELGKPVLEWWQVKDRNNQSLDALGCWNVWQAVLSKNTAPHWSKAPEALKLDISYTIAPTWIRLIPTGDNLHMTFTALMSLAFPRKRKQAIQQAIQQPALSPILKASLPPSEQLLCFDNLYWLSTVEPHEMEHDYSPAWRFVGQHFHWAPRVEALARTHLRQAFGLGPAAPIPPYIAIHVRHGDFTTWCDGVPALDCFAPLIDYVKAVAAVRAELLASSGLDVEHVIVTSDETDSDWWAAVDALGWAYPDHEGTVAKHGKWYPMLIDGAIQSGAHGFVGTDQSTVSMISARRIQAWRGGTARMVKWGRWAEQG
;
A
#
# COMPACT_ATOMS: atom_id res chain seq x y z
N MET A 1 -1.61 29.58 -72.90
CA MET A 1 -2.42 30.68 -72.33
C MET A 1 -2.31 30.56 -70.82
N LEU A 2 -1.40 31.26 -70.16
CA LEU A 2 -1.58 32.61 -69.55
C LEU A 2 -2.74 32.64 -68.54
N LEU A 3 -2.65 33.10 -67.29
CA LEU A 3 -1.58 33.77 -66.54
C LEU A 3 -1.93 33.79 -65.02
N SER A 4 -0.86 33.92 -64.23
CA SER A 4 -0.62 34.21 -62.81
C SER A 4 -1.49 35.24 -62.05
N MET A 5 -1.46 35.14 -60.71
CA MET A 5 -1.03 36.15 -59.68
C MET A 5 -1.61 35.73 -58.30
N LEU A 6 -1.07 35.97 -57.10
CA LEU A 6 0.18 36.46 -56.48
C LEU A 6 -0.07 36.35 -54.96
N PHE A 7 0.91 36.01 -54.12
CA PHE A 7 1.24 36.80 -52.91
C PHE A 7 2.51 36.26 -52.24
N SER A 8 3.24 37.23 -51.67
CA SER A 8 4.69 37.30 -51.52
C SER A 8 5.20 36.88 -50.14
N PHE A 9 6.44 36.38 -50.13
CA PHE A 9 7.34 36.30 -48.98
C PHE A 9 7.74 37.69 -48.46
N SER A 10 7.93 37.82 -47.15
CA SER A 10 8.83 38.81 -46.53
C SER A 10 9.39 38.30 -45.18
N ARG A 11 10.58 38.78 -44.86
CA ARG A 11 11.60 38.27 -43.94
C ARG A 11 11.44 38.79 -42.48
N ARG A 12 11.89 37.95 -41.51
CA ARG A 12 12.66 38.20 -40.25
C ARG A 12 12.32 39.43 -39.37
N PRO A 13 12.37 39.33 -38.01
CA PRO A 13 13.68 39.33 -37.34
C PRO A 13 13.84 38.64 -35.96
N ASN A 14 15.13 38.48 -35.62
CA ASN A 14 15.78 38.55 -34.29
C ASN A 14 15.58 37.45 -33.24
N SER A 15 16.58 36.56 -33.24
CA SER A 15 17.09 35.82 -32.09
C SER A 15 17.58 36.75 -30.98
N ARG A 16 17.10 36.55 -29.75
CA ARG A 16 17.82 36.92 -28.52
C ARG A 16 17.91 35.70 -27.63
N VAL A 17 19.14 35.19 -27.53
CA VAL A 17 19.62 34.24 -26.54
C VAL A 17 19.68 34.97 -25.21
N LEU A 18 19.05 34.42 -24.18
CA LEU A 18 19.21 34.85 -22.79
C LEU A 18 19.79 33.67 -22.00
N LEU A 19 21.12 33.69 -21.92
CA LEU A 19 21.90 32.98 -20.91
C LEU A 19 21.67 33.67 -19.57
N PHE A 20 21.13 32.95 -18.59
CA PHE A 20 21.28 33.33 -17.19
C PHE A 20 22.23 32.35 -16.52
N ALA A 21 23.46 32.80 -16.38
CA ALA A 21 24.43 32.29 -15.43
C ALA A 21 24.35 33.18 -14.18
N CYS A 22 24.17 32.59 -13.00
CA CYS A 22 24.46 33.24 -11.73
C CYS A 22 25.26 32.26 -10.86
N PHE A 23 26.58 32.39 -10.94
CA PHE A 23 27.45 32.25 -9.79
C PHE A 23 27.23 33.48 -8.89
N TRP A 24 27.25 33.31 -7.57
CA TRP A 24 28.20 33.98 -6.67
C TRP A 24 28.02 33.50 -5.22
N THR A 25 29.16 33.31 -4.59
CA THR A 25 29.40 32.89 -3.21
C THR A 25 29.75 34.10 -2.32
N PHE A 26 29.37 33.99 -1.04
CA PHE A 26 30.07 34.41 0.20
C PHE A 26 30.15 35.88 0.69
N PHE A 27 29.86 35.96 2.01
CA PHE A 27 30.28 36.86 3.11
C PHE A 27 29.84 38.34 3.18
N GLY A 28 29.22 38.69 4.32
CA GLY A 28 29.07 40.04 4.84
C GLY A 28 28.49 40.04 6.26
N TYR A 29 29.28 40.50 7.23
CA TYR A 29 29.09 40.47 8.68
C TYR A 29 28.53 41.82 9.20
N PHE A 30 27.88 41.77 10.37
CA PHE A 30 27.71 42.80 11.44
C PHE A 30 26.72 43.99 11.32
N GLY A 31 26.00 44.18 12.45
CA GLY A 31 25.31 45.40 12.90
C GLY A 31 23.79 45.20 13.00
N GLY A 32 23.13 44.98 14.14
CA GLY A 32 23.29 45.60 15.44
C GLY A 32 22.14 46.61 15.64
N SER A 33 21.11 46.25 16.42
CA SER A 33 20.26 47.21 17.15
C SER A 33 19.41 46.48 18.19
N LEU A 34 19.69 46.82 19.45
CA LEU A 34 18.88 46.53 20.63
C LEU A 34 17.52 47.20 20.52
N LEU A 35 16.45 46.50 20.86
CA LEU A 35 15.28 47.11 21.47
C LEU A 35 14.76 46.21 22.61
N ASP A 36 14.69 46.86 23.77
CA ASP A 36 14.12 46.41 25.04
C ASP A 36 12.71 45.86 24.89
N LEU A 37 12.47 44.68 25.46
CA LEU A 37 11.16 44.32 25.99
C LEU A 37 11.32 43.82 27.42
N LYS A 38 10.66 44.55 28.33
CA LYS A 38 10.59 44.30 29.77
C LYS A 38 9.88 42.98 30.09
N PRO A 39 10.22 42.33 31.21
CA PRO A 39 9.56 41.10 31.66
C PRO A 39 8.20 41.41 32.30
N THR A 40 7.15 40.76 31.82
CA THR A 40 5.84 40.73 32.47
C THR A 40 5.78 39.62 33.53
N GLU A 41 4.99 39.95 34.54
CA GLU A 41 4.86 39.35 35.85
C GLU A 41 4.55 37.85 35.92
N THR A 42 5.08 37.29 37.00
CA THR A 42 4.89 35.98 37.58
C THR A 42 3.43 35.67 37.93
N SER A 43 2.91 34.55 37.42
CA SER A 43 1.71 33.88 37.94
C SER A 43 2.12 32.73 38.88
N PRO A 44 1.47 32.55 40.04
CA PRO A 44 1.89 31.58 41.04
C PRO A 44 1.48 30.15 40.68
N TRP A 45 2.47 29.26 40.65
CA TRP A 45 2.29 27.81 40.60
C TRP A 45 1.58 27.29 41.87
N PRO A 46 0.67 26.32 41.75
CA PRO A 46 0.14 25.61 42.90
C PRO A 46 1.24 24.72 43.50
N GLY A 47 1.32 24.74 44.83
CA GLY A 47 2.31 24.00 45.61
C GLY A 47 2.22 22.47 45.48
N PRO A 48 3.22 21.76 46.02
CA PRO A 48 3.37 20.31 45.84
C PRO A 48 2.21 19.53 46.44
N THR A 49 1.67 18.60 45.66
CA THR A 49 0.70 17.58 46.10
C THR A 49 1.33 16.66 47.15
N PRO A 50 0.57 16.26 48.19
CA PRO A 50 1.05 15.33 49.20
C PRO A 50 1.39 13.95 48.59
N PRO A 51 2.37 13.22 49.15
CA PRO A 51 2.76 11.91 48.66
C PRO A 51 1.63 10.89 48.81
N PRO A 52 1.54 9.91 47.90
CA PRO A 52 0.53 8.85 47.98
C PRO A 52 0.72 8.00 49.25
N PRO A 53 -0.37 7.47 49.84
CA PRO A 53 -0.27 6.56 50.98
C PRO A 53 0.49 5.29 50.58
N PRO A 54 1.23 4.67 51.52
CA PRO A 54 1.97 3.44 51.25
C PRO A 54 1.00 2.31 50.83
N PRO A 55 1.41 1.42 49.92
CA PRO A 55 0.57 0.34 49.43
C PRO A 55 0.14 -0.57 50.57
N ARG A 56 -1.18 -0.83 50.67
CA ARG A 56 -1.74 -1.86 51.55
C ARG A 56 -1.15 -3.20 51.15
N THR A 57 -0.41 -3.82 52.08
CA THR A 57 0.05 -5.20 51.97
C THR A 57 -1.16 -6.11 52.08
N VAL A 58 -1.73 -6.51 50.93
CA VAL A 58 -2.72 -7.59 50.88
C VAL A 58 -1.91 -8.88 50.80
N THR A 59 -1.88 -9.62 51.91
CA THR A 59 -1.32 -10.98 51.95
C THR A 59 -2.28 -11.91 51.20
N VAL A 60 -2.01 -12.17 49.92
CA VAL A 60 -2.72 -13.18 49.15
C VAL A 60 -2.11 -14.55 49.50
N GLN A 61 -2.89 -15.38 50.18
CA GLN A 61 -2.61 -16.81 50.33
C GLN A 61 -2.57 -17.47 48.95
N ALA A 62 -1.45 -18.13 48.65
CA ALA A 62 -1.29 -18.93 47.44
C ALA A 62 -2.25 -20.14 47.46
N PRO A 63 -3.08 -20.35 46.44
CA PRO A 63 -3.66 -21.66 46.19
C PRO A 63 -2.60 -22.52 45.50
N SER A 64 -2.34 -23.66 46.13
CA SER A 64 -1.60 -24.78 45.59
C SER A 64 -2.28 -25.35 44.33
N GLU A 65 -1.46 -26.04 43.54
CA GLU A 65 -1.83 -26.95 42.44
C GLU A 65 -2.00 -26.31 41.06
N ALA A 66 -0.84 -26.20 40.39
CA ALA A 66 -0.76 -26.09 38.95
C ALA A 66 -1.33 -27.36 38.29
N VAL A 67 -2.57 -27.28 37.81
CA VAL A 67 -3.10 -28.24 36.83
C VAL A 67 -2.61 -27.79 35.46
N THR A 68 -1.58 -28.44 34.96
CA THR A 68 -1.07 -28.25 33.60
C THR A 68 -2.06 -28.87 32.61
N VAL A 69 -3.12 -28.13 32.25
CA VAL A 69 -3.94 -28.50 31.08
C VAL A 69 -3.21 -28.00 29.84
N VAL A 70 -2.30 -28.83 29.33
CA VAL A 70 -1.79 -28.70 27.96
C VAL A 70 -2.96 -29.07 27.06
N ALA A 71 -3.74 -28.07 26.65
CA ALA A 71 -4.69 -28.24 25.55
C ALA A 71 -3.87 -28.39 24.26
N ASN A 72 -3.53 -29.65 23.94
CA ASN A 72 -3.16 -30.05 22.60
C ASN A 72 -4.37 -29.78 21.69
N VAL A 73 -4.41 -28.59 21.11
CA VAL A 73 -5.24 -28.34 19.93
C VAL A 73 -4.54 -29.05 18.79
N GLU A 74 -4.84 -30.33 18.61
CA GLU A 74 -4.65 -30.99 17.32
C GLU A 74 -5.50 -30.21 16.32
N ILE A 75 -4.82 -29.37 15.53
CA ILE A 75 -5.39 -28.80 14.33
C ILE A 75 -5.56 -29.97 13.38
N GLU A 76 -6.74 -30.57 13.44
CA GLU A 76 -7.19 -31.58 12.49
C GLU A 76 -7.16 -30.94 11.11
N THR A 77 -6.09 -31.21 10.37
CA THR A 77 -5.87 -30.74 9.00
C THR A 77 -6.89 -31.42 8.11
N ARG A 78 -8.09 -30.84 8.01
CA ARG A 78 -9.02 -31.15 6.93
C ARG A 78 -8.37 -30.73 5.62
N LYS A 79 -7.67 -31.66 4.97
CA LYS A 79 -7.40 -31.63 3.53
C LYS A 79 -8.76 -31.63 2.82
N ALA A 80 -9.27 -30.44 2.54
CA ALA A 80 -10.24 -30.29 1.48
C ALA A 80 -9.46 -30.49 0.17
N GLU A 81 -9.58 -31.67 -0.45
CA GLU A 81 -9.20 -31.89 -1.84
C GLU A 81 -10.11 -31.03 -2.73
N VAL A 82 -9.79 -29.74 -2.83
CA VAL A 82 -10.03 -29.04 -4.09
C VAL A 82 -8.88 -29.47 -4.98
N VAL A 83 -9.15 -30.41 -5.88
CA VAL A 83 -8.23 -30.72 -6.98
C VAL A 83 -8.22 -29.48 -7.87
N GLU A 84 -7.39 -28.49 -7.49
CA GLU A 84 -7.12 -27.36 -8.36
C GLU A 84 -6.57 -27.92 -9.67
N PRO A 85 -7.09 -27.51 -10.84
CA PRO A 85 -6.44 -27.86 -12.08
C PRO A 85 -5.00 -27.37 -11.98
N MET A 86 -4.02 -28.28 -11.95
CA MET A 86 -2.61 -27.93 -11.88
C MET A 86 -2.30 -27.03 -13.08
N VAL A 87 -2.24 -25.73 -12.84
CA VAL A 87 -1.93 -24.71 -13.85
C VAL A 87 -0.43 -24.61 -14.09
N LEU A 88 0.39 -25.42 -13.41
CA LEU A 88 1.84 -25.55 -13.61
C LEU A 88 2.20 -26.98 -14.00
N ASN A 89 3.40 -27.18 -14.56
CA ASN A 89 3.90 -28.52 -14.93
C ASN A 89 4.29 -29.34 -13.70
N GLY A 90 4.63 -28.70 -12.58
CA GLY A 90 5.08 -29.39 -11.38
C GLY A 90 5.53 -28.45 -10.25
N PRO A 91 6.41 -28.92 -9.35
CA PRO A 91 7.05 -28.07 -8.34
C PRO A 91 7.93 -26.98 -8.99
N PRO A 92 8.34 -25.95 -8.23
CA PRO A 92 9.17 -24.85 -8.73
C PRO A 92 10.46 -25.35 -9.39
N THR A 93 10.82 -24.77 -10.53
CA THR A 93 11.99 -25.17 -11.33
C THR A 93 13.08 -24.10 -11.31
N ALA A 94 14.24 -24.43 -11.86
CA ALA A 94 15.34 -23.48 -12.02
C ALA A 94 14.99 -22.32 -12.95
N SER A 95 14.30 -22.58 -14.08
CA SER A 95 13.77 -21.56 -14.99
C SER A 95 12.27 -21.46 -14.86
N PHE A 96 11.69 -20.26 -14.81
CA PHE A 96 10.23 -20.12 -14.72
C PHE A 96 9.52 -20.77 -15.91
N ALA A 97 10.12 -20.70 -17.10
CA ALA A 97 9.53 -21.16 -18.35
C ALA A 97 9.27 -22.67 -18.33
N ASP A 98 10.15 -23.44 -17.69
CA ASP A 98 10.05 -24.89 -17.59
C ASP A 98 8.82 -25.33 -16.77
N ASN A 99 8.37 -24.51 -15.81
CA ASN A 99 7.22 -24.84 -14.98
C ASN A 99 5.89 -24.32 -15.55
N LEU A 100 5.92 -23.40 -16.50
CA LEU A 100 4.70 -22.90 -17.13
C LEU A 100 4.16 -23.93 -18.12
N ARG A 101 2.90 -24.33 -17.93
CA ARG A 101 2.15 -25.08 -18.95
C ARG A 101 2.03 -24.29 -20.25
N SER A 102 2.23 -24.96 -21.38
CA SER A 102 2.16 -24.36 -22.71
C SER A 102 0.75 -24.00 -23.16
N ASP A 103 -0.27 -24.62 -22.58
CA ASP A 103 -1.69 -24.42 -22.88
C ASP A 103 -2.38 -23.41 -21.93
N VAL A 104 -1.62 -22.79 -21.02
CA VAL A 104 -2.10 -21.80 -20.05
C VAL A 104 -1.40 -20.47 -20.30
N GLN A 105 -2.14 -19.38 -20.14
CA GLN A 105 -1.61 -18.03 -20.18
C GLN A 105 -1.55 -17.42 -18.78
N TYR A 106 -0.51 -16.65 -18.52
CA TYR A 106 -0.20 -16.08 -17.21
C TYR A 106 -0.02 -14.58 -17.32
N ILE A 107 -0.12 -13.89 -16.18
CA ILE A 107 0.15 -12.47 -16.06
C ILE A 107 0.89 -12.16 -14.74
N THR A 108 1.84 -11.23 -14.78
CA THR A 108 2.58 -10.74 -13.62
C THR A 108 2.77 -9.22 -13.71
N SER A 109 3.06 -8.60 -12.57
CA SER A 109 3.53 -7.21 -12.46
C SER A 109 4.43 -7.09 -11.24
N TRP A 110 5.19 -6.00 -11.14
CA TRP A 110 6.13 -5.79 -10.05
C TRP A 110 5.62 -4.79 -9.00
N PRO A 111 5.75 -5.10 -7.69
CA PRO A 111 5.57 -4.14 -6.62
C PRO A 111 6.74 -3.17 -6.60
N GLY A 112 6.59 -2.00 -5.99
CA GLY A 112 7.70 -1.07 -5.84
C GLY A 112 7.30 0.28 -5.25
N ALA A 113 6.20 0.32 -4.53
CA ALA A 113 5.70 1.51 -3.85
C ALA A 113 5.60 1.22 -2.33
N GLY A 114 4.76 1.94 -1.58
CA GLY A 114 4.44 1.57 -0.20
C GLY A 114 3.58 0.29 -0.13
N PHE A 115 3.51 -0.36 1.04
CA PHE A 115 2.77 -1.61 1.23
C PHE A 115 1.36 -1.59 0.62
N THR A 116 0.54 -0.62 1.00
CA THR A 116 -0.85 -0.57 0.54
C THR A 116 -0.96 -0.28 -0.95
N ASN A 117 0.00 0.45 -1.52
CA ASN A 117 0.06 0.67 -2.97
C ASN A 117 0.43 -0.61 -3.71
N ASP A 118 1.30 -1.45 -3.13
CA ASP A 118 1.61 -2.78 -3.64
C ASP A 118 0.40 -3.73 -3.50
N VAL A 119 -0.36 -3.65 -2.40
CA VAL A 119 -1.64 -4.35 -2.24
C VAL A 119 -2.61 -3.98 -3.37
N MET A 120 -2.78 -2.69 -3.66
CA MET A 120 -3.59 -2.21 -4.77
C MET A 120 -3.06 -2.66 -6.13
N THR A 121 -1.74 -2.71 -6.31
CA THR A 121 -1.09 -3.27 -7.50
C THR A 121 -1.50 -4.72 -7.72
N TYR A 122 -1.55 -5.54 -6.66
CA TYR A 122 -1.98 -6.93 -6.75
C TYR A 122 -3.48 -7.07 -7.01
N MET A 123 -4.33 -6.22 -6.41
CA MET A 123 -5.76 -6.18 -6.74
C MET A 123 -5.98 -5.89 -8.23
N ASN A 124 -5.27 -4.90 -8.77
CA ASN A 124 -5.31 -4.54 -10.18
C ASN A 124 -4.75 -5.66 -11.08
N LEU A 125 -3.66 -6.31 -10.68
CA LEU A 125 -3.07 -7.44 -11.40
C LEU A 125 -4.05 -8.61 -11.51
N VAL A 126 -4.65 -9.03 -10.40
CA VAL A 126 -5.62 -10.15 -10.40
C VAL A 126 -6.87 -9.77 -11.18
N TYR A 127 -7.38 -8.54 -11.06
CA TYR A 127 -8.54 -8.12 -11.84
C TYR A 127 -8.23 -8.08 -13.35
N LEU A 128 -7.06 -7.58 -13.75
CA LEU A 128 -6.61 -7.63 -15.14
C LEU A 128 -6.43 -9.09 -15.63
N ALA A 129 -6.02 -10.00 -14.75
CA ALA A 129 -5.96 -11.44 -15.05
C ALA A 129 -7.34 -12.02 -15.37
N LEU A 130 -8.37 -11.64 -14.60
CA LEU A 130 -9.76 -12.03 -14.87
C LEU A 130 -10.23 -11.52 -16.24
N LEU A 131 -9.93 -10.27 -16.58
CA LEU A 131 -10.30 -9.65 -17.87
C LEU A 131 -9.58 -10.26 -19.07
N THR A 132 -8.40 -10.85 -18.86
CA THR A 132 -7.55 -11.41 -19.91
C THR A 132 -7.57 -12.94 -19.95
N GLU A 133 -8.38 -13.57 -19.09
CA GLU A 133 -8.46 -15.03 -18.92
C GLU A 133 -7.11 -15.68 -18.59
N ARG A 134 -6.27 -14.98 -17.83
CA ARG A 134 -4.92 -15.41 -17.44
C ARG A 134 -4.86 -15.81 -15.98
N VAL A 135 -3.89 -16.66 -15.64
CA VAL A 135 -3.55 -16.98 -14.25
C VAL A 135 -2.59 -15.91 -13.72
N PRO A 136 -2.95 -15.14 -12.67
CA PRO A 136 -2.04 -14.18 -12.07
C PRO A 136 -0.93 -14.90 -11.29
N ILE A 137 0.31 -14.44 -11.45
CA ILE A 137 1.47 -14.86 -10.65
C ILE A 137 1.90 -13.65 -9.81
N LEU A 138 1.64 -13.73 -8.51
CA LEU A 138 1.89 -12.66 -7.54
C LEU A 138 3.33 -12.76 -7.02
N PRO A 139 4.12 -11.68 -7.09
CA PRO A 139 5.41 -11.63 -6.42
C PRO A 139 5.24 -11.39 -4.91
N PHE A 140 6.33 -11.58 -4.17
CA PHE A 140 6.44 -11.16 -2.78
C PHE A 140 6.41 -9.63 -2.67
N PHE A 141 6.05 -9.13 -1.49
CA PHE A 141 6.19 -7.72 -1.15
C PHE A 141 7.67 -7.36 -0.97
N THR A 142 8.08 -6.25 -1.57
CA THR A 142 9.44 -5.71 -1.40
C THR A 142 9.47 -4.71 -0.25
N PRO A 143 10.51 -4.69 0.58
CA PRO A 143 10.58 -3.84 1.77
C PRO A 143 10.97 -2.40 1.45
N SER A 144 10.41 -1.82 0.39
CA SER A 144 10.66 -0.44 -0.07
C SER A 144 10.37 0.63 0.99
N HIS A 145 9.51 0.35 1.97
CA HIS A 145 8.94 1.33 2.91
C HIS A 145 9.12 0.96 4.39
N ILE A 146 9.75 -0.18 4.69
CA ILE A 146 10.09 -0.61 6.07
C ILE A 146 11.60 -0.72 6.30
N THR A 147 12.37 -0.08 5.42
CA THR A 147 13.82 -0.04 5.51
C THR A 147 14.25 1.26 6.17
N GLU A 148 15.22 1.17 7.08
CA GLU A 148 15.77 2.34 7.76
C GLU A 148 17.00 2.84 7.00
N GLY A 149 17.06 4.15 6.72
CA GLY A 149 18.19 4.77 6.02
C GLY A 149 18.44 4.24 4.61
N GLY A 150 17.39 3.74 3.94
CA GLY A 150 17.48 3.18 2.58
C GLY A 150 18.21 1.84 2.46
N LYS A 151 18.51 1.17 3.59
CA LYS A 151 19.16 -0.14 3.60
C LYS A 151 18.11 -1.24 3.42
N TYR A 152 18.16 -1.96 2.31
CA TYR A 152 17.32 -3.14 2.05
C TYR A 152 17.74 -4.37 2.89
N ASP A 153 17.80 -4.21 4.20
CA ASP A 153 18.19 -5.23 5.19
C ASP A 153 17.05 -6.18 5.59
N VAL A 154 15.81 -5.78 5.29
CA VAL A 154 14.63 -6.60 5.56
C VAL A 154 14.44 -7.62 4.44
N PRO A 155 14.17 -8.91 4.73
CA PRO A 155 13.75 -9.85 3.72
C PRO A 155 12.37 -9.47 3.16
N SER A 156 12.10 -9.87 1.92
CA SER A 156 10.75 -9.81 1.35
C SER A 156 9.79 -10.75 2.08
N ILE A 157 8.49 -10.48 2.02
CA ILE A 157 7.45 -11.34 2.59
C ILE A 157 6.51 -11.83 1.48
N ASP A 158 6.15 -13.11 1.54
CA ASP A 158 5.28 -13.71 0.54
C ASP A 158 3.85 -13.19 0.63
N PHE A 159 3.16 -13.22 -0.50
CA PHE A 159 1.78 -12.78 -0.55
C PHE A 159 0.92 -13.67 0.35
N GLY A 160 1.17 -14.99 0.35
CA GLY A 160 0.52 -15.98 1.22
C GLY A 160 0.82 -15.84 2.72
N ASP A 161 1.92 -15.19 3.09
CA ASP A 161 2.22 -14.88 4.50
C ASP A 161 1.41 -13.67 4.99
N VAL A 162 0.92 -12.84 4.07
CA VAL A 162 0.13 -11.63 4.35
C VAL A 162 -1.36 -11.91 4.21
N PHE A 163 -1.78 -12.61 3.16
CA PHE A 163 -3.18 -12.87 2.81
C PHE A 163 -3.45 -14.36 2.66
N ASP A 164 -4.68 -14.76 2.95
CA ASP A 164 -5.15 -16.14 2.79
C ASP A 164 -5.40 -16.46 1.30
N VAL A 165 -4.38 -17.03 0.65
CA VAL A 165 -4.42 -17.36 -0.79
C VAL A 165 -5.43 -18.46 -1.09
N ASP A 166 -5.58 -19.46 -0.22
CA ASP A 166 -6.52 -20.55 -0.46
C ASP A 166 -7.97 -20.04 -0.39
N ARG A 167 -8.25 -19.16 0.57
CA ARG A 167 -9.52 -18.45 0.63
C ARG A 167 -9.73 -17.58 -0.61
N LEU A 168 -8.72 -16.83 -1.04
CA LEU A 168 -8.79 -15.99 -2.24
C LEU A 168 -9.15 -16.82 -3.48
N ARG A 169 -8.44 -17.94 -3.73
CA ARG A 169 -8.71 -18.84 -4.86
C ARG A 169 -10.15 -19.37 -4.82
N LYS A 170 -10.62 -19.77 -3.64
CA LYS A 170 -11.98 -20.27 -3.43
C LYS A 170 -13.03 -19.20 -3.70
N GLU A 171 -12.85 -17.99 -3.18
CA GLU A 171 -13.82 -16.90 -3.35
C GLU A 171 -13.85 -16.35 -4.79
N LEU A 172 -12.71 -16.34 -5.49
CA LEU A 172 -12.65 -15.98 -6.90
C LEU A 172 -13.10 -17.11 -7.84
N GLY A 173 -13.05 -18.37 -7.40
CA GLY A 173 -13.27 -19.54 -8.25
C GLY A 173 -12.22 -19.66 -9.37
N LYS A 174 -11.00 -19.15 -9.13
CA LYS A 174 -9.92 -19.05 -10.11
C LYS A 174 -8.56 -19.34 -9.46
N PRO A 175 -7.61 -19.94 -10.20
CA PRO A 175 -6.26 -20.12 -9.70
C PRO A 175 -5.56 -18.77 -9.53
N VAL A 176 -4.79 -18.64 -8.45
CA VAL A 176 -3.89 -17.52 -8.17
C VAL A 176 -2.57 -18.11 -7.75
N LEU A 177 -1.49 -17.79 -8.46
CA LEU A 177 -0.16 -18.33 -8.17
C LEU A 177 0.69 -17.28 -7.47
N GLU A 178 1.69 -17.75 -6.75
CA GLU A 178 2.79 -16.96 -6.25
C GLU A 178 4.10 -17.36 -6.93
N TRP A 179 5.04 -16.43 -7.05
CA TRP A 179 6.31 -16.71 -7.75
C TRP A 179 7.13 -17.84 -7.12
N TRP A 180 7.02 -18.09 -5.81
CA TRP A 180 7.70 -19.23 -5.17
C TRP A 180 7.19 -20.58 -5.68
N GLN A 181 5.96 -20.64 -6.21
CA GLN A 181 5.38 -21.85 -6.81
C GLN A 181 5.91 -22.10 -8.22
N VAL A 182 6.42 -21.06 -8.89
CA VAL A 182 6.81 -21.10 -10.32
C VAL A 182 8.31 -21.35 -10.47
N LYS A 183 9.15 -20.58 -9.78
CA LYS A 183 10.61 -20.61 -9.89
C LYS A 183 11.25 -20.76 -8.52
N ASP A 184 12.23 -21.65 -8.41
CA ASP A 184 13.02 -21.83 -7.19
C ASP A 184 13.88 -20.59 -6.93
N ARG A 185 13.60 -19.89 -5.83
CA ARG A 185 14.26 -18.64 -5.44
C ARG A 185 15.71 -18.83 -4.99
N ASN A 186 16.08 -20.05 -4.61
CA ASN A 186 17.47 -20.35 -4.23
C ASN A 186 18.33 -20.56 -5.47
N ASN A 187 17.71 -20.87 -6.60
CA ASN A 187 18.40 -21.08 -7.85
C ASN A 187 18.94 -19.76 -8.41
N GLN A 188 20.16 -19.81 -8.98
CA GLN A 188 20.83 -18.64 -9.55
C GLN A 188 20.64 -18.53 -11.07
N SER A 189 19.88 -19.44 -11.70
CA SER A 189 19.58 -19.40 -13.12
C SER A 189 18.84 -18.11 -13.46
N LEU A 190 19.42 -17.34 -14.38
CA LEU A 190 18.88 -16.09 -14.85
C LEU A 190 17.97 -16.34 -16.05
N ASP A 191 16.70 -15.94 -15.97
CA ASP A 191 15.77 -16.02 -17.09
C ASP A 191 15.54 -14.65 -17.70
N ALA A 192 15.48 -14.57 -19.03
CA ALA A 192 15.08 -13.34 -19.70
C ALA A 192 13.55 -13.28 -19.86
N LEU A 193 12.95 -12.11 -19.65
CA LEU A 193 11.51 -11.91 -19.86
C LEU A 193 11.24 -10.57 -20.54
N GLY A 194 10.41 -10.57 -21.58
CA GLY A 194 9.91 -9.33 -22.17
C GLY A 194 8.70 -8.79 -21.40
N CYS A 195 8.69 -7.50 -21.08
CA CYS A 195 7.61 -6.81 -20.37
C CYS A 195 7.20 -5.50 -21.04
N TRP A 196 5.96 -5.08 -20.80
CA TRP A 196 5.50 -3.73 -21.11
C TRP A 196 5.98 -2.75 -20.03
N ASN A 197 6.56 -1.64 -20.46
CA ASN A 197 6.88 -0.48 -19.63
C ASN A 197 5.76 0.54 -19.79
N VAL A 198 4.82 0.53 -18.85
CA VAL A 198 3.68 1.45 -18.81
C VAL A 198 4.03 2.73 -18.06
N TRP A 199 4.99 2.67 -17.12
CA TRP A 199 5.45 3.83 -16.36
C TRP A 199 6.01 4.95 -17.25
N GLN A 200 6.89 4.59 -18.18
CA GLN A 200 7.45 5.53 -19.15
C GLN A 200 6.42 5.97 -20.19
N ALA A 201 5.42 5.14 -20.47
CA ALA A 201 4.37 5.48 -21.44
C ALA A 201 3.45 6.60 -20.93
N VAL A 202 3.26 6.71 -19.62
CA VAL A 202 2.34 7.68 -19.01
C VAL A 202 3.01 8.97 -18.51
N LEU A 203 4.35 8.98 -18.35
CA LEU A 203 5.13 10.15 -17.93
C LEU A 203 6.14 10.58 -19.00
N SER A 204 6.00 11.80 -19.52
CA SER A 204 6.88 12.32 -20.58
C SER A 204 8.33 12.52 -20.16
N LYS A 205 8.58 12.76 -18.86
CA LYS A 205 9.92 13.02 -18.32
C LYS A 205 10.66 11.77 -17.85
N ASN A 206 9.96 10.64 -17.71
CA ASN A 206 10.61 9.42 -17.25
C ASN A 206 11.30 8.71 -18.41
N THR A 207 12.49 8.23 -18.15
CA THR A 207 13.34 7.58 -19.16
C THR A 207 13.55 6.09 -18.89
N ALA A 208 12.94 5.56 -17.82
CA ALA A 208 13.12 4.20 -17.34
C ALA A 208 11.79 3.57 -16.89
N PRO A 209 11.70 2.24 -16.89
CA PRO A 209 10.61 1.49 -16.26
C PRO A 209 10.49 1.81 -14.76
N HIS A 210 9.33 1.52 -14.18
CA HIS A 210 9.16 1.57 -12.74
C HIS A 210 10.12 0.60 -12.05
N TRP A 211 10.83 1.08 -11.02
CA TRP A 211 11.80 0.26 -10.32
C TRP A 211 11.12 -0.75 -9.40
N SER A 212 11.68 -1.96 -9.32
CA SER A 212 11.29 -3.00 -8.38
C SER A 212 12.47 -3.91 -8.07
N LYS A 213 12.58 -4.35 -6.81
CA LYS A 213 13.54 -5.39 -6.41
C LYS A 213 13.09 -6.80 -6.80
N ALA A 214 11.81 -7.01 -7.09
CA ALA A 214 11.26 -8.34 -7.32
C ALA A 214 11.92 -9.08 -8.51
N PRO A 215 12.12 -8.47 -9.70
CA PRO A 215 12.82 -9.13 -10.80
C PRO A 215 14.24 -9.60 -10.44
N GLU A 216 15.03 -8.76 -9.77
CA GLU A 216 16.39 -9.10 -9.36
C GLU A 216 16.43 -10.28 -8.38
N ALA A 217 15.57 -10.24 -7.36
CA ALA A 217 15.48 -11.30 -6.36
C ALA A 217 14.91 -12.62 -6.93
N LEU A 218 14.14 -12.55 -8.01
CA LEU A 218 13.67 -13.70 -8.78
C LEU A 218 14.65 -14.16 -9.88
N LYS A 219 15.82 -13.53 -10.03
CA LYS A 219 16.76 -13.80 -11.13
C LYS A 219 16.08 -13.71 -12.50
N LEU A 220 15.35 -12.61 -12.71
CA LEU A 220 14.73 -12.26 -13.98
C LEU A 220 15.45 -11.05 -14.59
N ASP A 221 15.89 -11.19 -15.82
CA ASP A 221 16.52 -10.14 -16.61
C ASP A 221 15.52 -9.58 -17.64
N ILE A 222 14.97 -8.41 -17.32
CA ILE A 222 13.79 -7.90 -18.03
C ILE A 222 14.18 -7.05 -19.24
N SER A 223 13.61 -7.36 -20.40
CA SER A 223 13.62 -6.51 -21.60
C SER A 223 12.30 -5.75 -21.68
N TYR A 224 12.37 -4.41 -21.64
CA TYR A 224 11.18 -3.58 -21.60
C TYR A 224 10.84 -2.97 -22.96
N THR A 225 9.56 -3.02 -23.33
CA THR A 225 9.01 -2.29 -24.48
C THR A 225 8.07 -1.21 -23.97
N ILE A 226 8.30 0.06 -24.35
CA ILE A 226 7.43 1.17 -23.96
C ILE A 226 6.03 0.91 -24.53
N ALA A 227 5.03 0.89 -23.65
CA ALA A 227 3.66 0.71 -24.06
C ALA A 227 3.15 1.94 -24.86
N PRO A 228 2.16 1.78 -25.74
CA PRO A 228 1.63 2.92 -26.49
C PRO A 228 0.97 3.98 -25.58
N THR A 229 1.05 5.26 -25.95
CA THR A 229 0.50 6.36 -25.11
C THR A 229 -1.02 6.37 -24.99
N TRP A 230 -1.74 5.66 -25.87
CA TRP A 230 -3.20 5.52 -25.77
C TRP A 230 -3.65 4.69 -24.57
N ILE A 231 -2.73 4.11 -23.78
CA ILE A 231 -3.07 3.47 -22.51
C ILE A 231 -3.45 4.47 -21.41
N ARG A 232 -3.06 5.73 -21.55
CA ARG A 232 -3.32 6.79 -20.57
C ARG A 232 -4.81 6.96 -20.37
N LEU A 233 -5.23 7.11 -19.12
CA LEU A 233 -6.61 7.48 -18.80
C LEU A 233 -6.90 8.91 -19.28
N ILE A 234 -5.99 9.84 -18.98
CA ILE A 234 -6.06 11.23 -19.44
C ILE A 234 -5.08 11.38 -20.62
N PRO A 235 -5.55 11.60 -21.86
CA PRO A 235 -4.69 11.59 -23.03
C PRO A 235 -3.60 12.67 -23.06
N THR A 236 -3.83 13.79 -22.36
CA THR A 236 -2.94 14.96 -22.38
C THR A 236 -2.29 15.22 -21.04
N GLY A 237 -1.03 15.66 -21.07
CA GLY A 237 -0.25 15.94 -19.86
C GLY A 237 0.43 14.70 -19.27
N ASP A 238 1.20 14.93 -18.22
CA ASP A 238 1.76 13.87 -17.40
C ASP A 238 0.70 13.46 -16.36
N ASN A 239 0.23 12.22 -16.44
CA ASN A 239 -0.68 11.64 -15.47
C ASN A 239 -0.32 10.16 -15.34
N LEU A 240 -0.26 9.67 -14.11
CA LEU A 240 0.16 8.30 -13.82
C LEU A 240 -0.89 7.24 -14.21
N HIS A 241 -2.15 7.66 -14.38
CA HIS A 241 -3.28 6.75 -14.53
C HIS A 241 -3.39 6.19 -15.94
N MET A 242 -3.69 4.90 -15.98
CA MET A 242 -3.86 4.12 -17.20
C MET A 242 -5.17 3.33 -17.14
N THR A 243 -5.66 2.89 -18.29
CA THR A 243 -6.98 2.20 -18.35
C THR A 243 -6.86 0.69 -18.41
N PHE A 244 -7.72 -0.02 -17.66
CA PHE A 244 -7.85 -1.48 -17.75
C PHE A 244 -8.11 -1.94 -19.18
N THR A 245 -9.07 -1.32 -19.87
CA THR A 245 -9.44 -1.69 -21.24
C THR A 245 -8.27 -1.59 -22.21
N ALA A 246 -7.43 -0.55 -22.07
CA ALA A 246 -6.26 -0.38 -22.91
C ALA A 246 -5.20 -1.45 -22.63
N LEU A 247 -4.84 -1.68 -21.37
CA LEU A 247 -3.84 -2.69 -21.00
C LEU A 247 -4.31 -4.10 -21.33
N MET A 248 -5.58 -4.42 -21.06
CA MET A 248 -6.22 -5.67 -21.44
C MET A 248 -6.06 -5.93 -22.94
N SER A 249 -6.22 -4.92 -23.79
CA SER A 249 -6.06 -5.09 -25.23
C SER A 249 -4.64 -5.53 -25.63
N LEU A 250 -3.60 -5.17 -24.86
CA LEU A 250 -2.22 -5.61 -25.09
C LEU A 250 -1.99 -7.10 -24.75
N ALA A 251 -2.93 -7.75 -24.08
CA ALA A 251 -2.90 -9.18 -23.79
C ALA A 251 -3.29 -10.06 -24.99
N PHE A 252 -3.96 -9.49 -26.00
CA PHE A 252 -4.52 -10.23 -27.14
C PHE A 252 -3.63 -10.14 -28.39
N PRO A 253 -3.40 -11.25 -29.13
CA PRO A 253 -2.37 -11.33 -30.17
C PRO A 253 -2.42 -10.23 -31.24
N ARG A 254 -3.62 -9.91 -31.75
CA ARG A 254 -3.79 -8.92 -32.82
C ARG A 254 -3.33 -7.52 -32.38
N LYS A 255 -3.81 -7.06 -31.22
CA LYS A 255 -3.54 -5.70 -30.75
C LYS A 255 -2.14 -5.60 -30.15
N ARG A 256 -1.64 -6.64 -29.48
CA ARG A 256 -0.24 -6.78 -29.07
C ARG A 256 0.72 -6.63 -30.26
N LYS A 257 0.51 -7.42 -31.33
CA LYS A 257 1.35 -7.37 -32.53
C LYS A 257 1.34 -5.99 -33.16
N GLN A 258 0.17 -5.37 -33.28
CA GLN A 258 0.04 -4.00 -33.77
C GLN A 258 0.83 -3.02 -32.90
N ALA A 259 0.69 -3.09 -31.57
CA ALA A 259 1.39 -2.20 -30.64
C ALA A 259 2.91 -2.36 -30.73
N ILE A 260 3.42 -3.58 -30.84
CA ILE A 260 4.86 -3.86 -31.00
C ILE A 260 5.37 -3.31 -32.34
N GLN A 261 4.62 -3.50 -33.43
CA GLN A 261 4.99 -2.99 -34.75
C GLN A 261 4.98 -1.46 -34.84
N GLN A 262 4.10 -0.82 -34.07
CA GLN A 262 3.96 0.63 -33.97
C GLN A 262 4.85 1.25 -32.88
N ALA A 263 5.56 0.42 -32.09
CA ALA A 263 6.43 0.91 -31.05
C ALA A 263 7.52 1.78 -31.68
N ILE A 264 7.68 3.00 -31.15
CA ILE A 264 8.68 3.97 -31.63
C ILE A 264 10.09 3.40 -31.47
N GLN A 265 10.27 2.54 -30.47
CA GLN A 265 11.54 1.94 -30.12
C GLN A 265 11.40 0.41 -30.07
N GLN A 266 12.47 -0.28 -30.48
CA GLN A 266 12.62 -1.71 -30.25
C GLN A 266 12.65 -2.00 -28.73
N PRO A 267 12.32 -3.23 -28.30
CA PRO A 267 12.47 -3.61 -26.90
C PRO A 267 13.89 -3.31 -26.41
N ALA A 268 13.99 -2.59 -25.29
CA ALA A 268 15.27 -2.26 -24.67
C ALA A 268 16.03 -3.54 -24.31
N LEU A 269 17.35 -3.51 -24.48
CA LEU A 269 18.19 -4.64 -24.08
C LEU A 269 18.07 -4.85 -22.57
N SER A 270 17.87 -6.10 -22.16
CA SER A 270 17.85 -6.47 -20.75
C SER A 270 19.21 -6.14 -20.09
N PRO A 271 19.23 -5.75 -18.81
CA PRO A 271 20.45 -5.26 -18.17
C PRO A 271 21.64 -6.22 -18.19
N ILE A 272 21.42 -7.54 -18.05
CA ILE A 272 22.50 -8.52 -17.84
C ILE A 272 22.81 -9.30 -19.11
N LEU A 273 21.84 -10.05 -19.64
CA LEU A 273 21.94 -10.91 -20.81
C LEU A 273 21.95 -10.12 -22.14
N LYS A 274 21.63 -8.82 -22.09
CA LYS A 274 21.48 -7.97 -23.27
C LYS A 274 20.48 -8.54 -24.28
N ALA A 275 19.45 -9.24 -23.80
CA ALA A 275 18.40 -9.79 -24.62
C ALA A 275 17.41 -8.68 -25.03
N SER A 276 17.03 -8.61 -26.31
CA SER A 276 15.91 -7.79 -26.77
C SER A 276 14.72 -8.72 -26.99
N LEU A 277 13.75 -8.68 -26.08
CA LEU A 277 12.58 -9.54 -26.11
C LEU A 277 11.30 -8.70 -26.16
N PRO A 278 10.39 -8.96 -27.10
CA PRO A 278 9.07 -8.34 -27.05
C PRO A 278 8.30 -8.84 -25.82
N PRO A 279 7.31 -8.08 -25.32
CA PRO A 279 6.54 -8.45 -24.13
C PRO A 279 5.91 -9.84 -24.26
N SER A 280 6.16 -10.80 -23.38
CA SER A 280 5.80 -12.21 -23.63
C SER A 280 4.29 -12.45 -23.89
N GLU A 281 3.97 -13.38 -24.80
CA GLU A 281 2.58 -13.80 -25.04
C GLU A 281 2.07 -14.77 -23.98
N GLN A 282 2.92 -15.71 -23.54
CA GLN A 282 2.55 -16.72 -22.55
C GLN A 282 2.50 -16.11 -21.14
N LEU A 283 3.53 -15.36 -20.74
CA LEU A 283 3.59 -14.65 -19.45
C LEU A 283 3.53 -13.14 -19.69
N LEU A 284 2.32 -12.60 -19.73
CA LEU A 284 2.12 -11.16 -19.88
C LEU A 284 2.72 -10.43 -18.67
N CYS A 285 3.47 -9.38 -18.91
CA CYS A 285 4.20 -8.67 -17.86
C CYS A 285 4.09 -7.15 -18.03
N PHE A 286 3.81 -6.45 -16.95
CA PHE A 286 3.81 -4.99 -16.84
C PHE A 286 4.77 -4.55 -15.72
N ASP A 287 5.40 -3.39 -15.84
CA ASP A 287 6.31 -2.88 -14.82
C ASP A 287 5.62 -2.29 -13.58
N ASN A 288 4.44 -1.69 -13.75
CA ASN A 288 3.65 -1.12 -12.66
C ASN A 288 2.14 -1.17 -12.97
N LEU A 289 1.32 -1.54 -11.99
CA LEU A 289 -0.14 -1.58 -12.11
C LEU A 289 -0.87 -0.82 -10.99
N TYR A 290 -0.15 -0.02 -10.19
CA TYR A 290 -0.75 0.71 -9.07
C TYR A 290 -1.81 1.71 -9.55
N TRP A 291 -1.52 2.43 -10.64
CA TRP A 291 -2.34 3.52 -11.18
C TRP A 291 -3.39 3.08 -12.21
N LEU A 292 -3.80 1.82 -12.16
CA LEU A 292 -4.85 1.32 -13.07
C LEU A 292 -6.24 1.79 -12.63
N SER A 293 -7.00 2.29 -13.61
CA SER A 293 -8.38 2.78 -13.47
C SER A 293 -9.25 2.33 -14.64
N THR A 294 -10.56 2.46 -14.53
CA THR A 294 -11.51 2.24 -15.62
C THR A 294 -12.00 3.57 -16.19
N VAL A 295 -12.46 4.48 -15.32
CA VAL A 295 -13.13 5.73 -15.72
C VAL A 295 -12.50 6.98 -15.14
N GLU A 296 -11.96 6.94 -13.92
CA GLU A 296 -11.37 8.13 -13.28
C GLU A 296 -10.12 7.83 -12.45
N PRO A 297 -9.25 8.83 -12.21
CA PRO A 297 -8.11 8.70 -11.31
C PRO A 297 -8.53 8.21 -9.91
N HIS A 298 -7.63 7.51 -9.22
CA HIS A 298 -7.86 7.04 -7.86
C HIS A 298 -9.13 6.17 -7.70
N GLU A 299 -9.50 5.43 -8.74
CA GLU A 299 -10.78 4.69 -8.81
C GLU A 299 -11.03 3.76 -7.61
N MET A 300 -9.98 3.19 -7.02
CA MET A 300 -10.04 2.33 -5.82
C MET A 300 -10.74 3.00 -4.62
N GLU A 301 -10.72 4.33 -4.57
CA GLU A 301 -11.36 5.12 -3.53
C GLU A 301 -12.89 5.16 -3.68
N HIS A 302 -13.44 4.65 -4.78
CA HIS A 302 -14.87 4.66 -5.11
C HIS A 302 -15.53 3.27 -5.05
N ASP A 303 -16.81 3.23 -4.71
CA ASP A 303 -17.58 2.01 -4.43
C ASP A 303 -17.87 1.17 -5.68
N TYR A 304 -17.72 1.79 -6.84
CA TYR A 304 -17.83 1.17 -8.15
C TYR A 304 -16.49 0.64 -8.67
N SER A 305 -15.37 0.81 -7.94
CA SER A 305 -14.06 0.28 -8.34
C SER A 305 -14.15 -1.22 -8.63
N PRO A 306 -13.91 -1.68 -9.86
CA PRO A 306 -14.06 -3.08 -10.19
C PRO A 306 -12.91 -3.91 -9.59
N ALA A 307 -11.70 -3.36 -9.51
CA ALA A 307 -10.59 -4.04 -8.84
C ALA A 307 -10.90 -4.30 -7.35
N TRP A 308 -11.53 -3.36 -6.66
CA TRP A 308 -12.00 -3.60 -5.29
C TRP A 308 -13.14 -4.63 -5.26
N ARG A 309 -14.21 -4.38 -6.03
CA ARG A 309 -15.46 -5.16 -5.98
C ARG A 309 -15.29 -6.62 -6.41
N PHE A 310 -14.44 -6.91 -7.39
CA PHE A 310 -14.30 -8.27 -7.90
C PHE A 310 -13.10 -9.00 -7.33
N VAL A 311 -12.18 -8.29 -6.65
CA VAL A 311 -10.92 -8.87 -6.17
C VAL A 311 -10.57 -8.38 -4.77
N GLY A 312 -10.41 -7.08 -4.57
CA GLY A 312 -9.86 -6.53 -3.32
C GLY A 312 -10.64 -6.90 -2.06
N GLN A 313 -11.97 -7.00 -2.15
CA GLN A 313 -12.80 -7.47 -1.03
C GLN A 313 -12.50 -8.91 -0.60
N HIS A 314 -11.84 -9.72 -1.43
CA HIS A 314 -11.47 -11.11 -1.14
C HIS A 314 -10.04 -11.24 -0.58
N PHE A 315 -9.29 -10.14 -0.44
CA PHE A 315 -7.94 -10.14 0.14
C PHE A 315 -8.00 -10.17 1.67
N HIS A 316 -8.47 -11.29 2.20
CA HIS A 316 -8.52 -11.56 3.63
C HIS A 316 -7.12 -11.85 4.18
N TRP A 317 -6.86 -11.37 5.39
CA TRP A 317 -5.57 -11.56 6.05
C TRP A 317 -5.28 -13.05 6.27
N ALA A 318 -4.00 -13.42 6.20
CA ALA A 318 -3.59 -14.77 6.54
C ALA A 318 -3.98 -15.10 7.99
N PRO A 319 -4.38 -16.34 8.31
CA PRO A 319 -4.84 -16.70 9.66
C PRO A 319 -3.85 -16.35 10.78
N ARG A 320 -2.55 -16.41 10.49
CA ARG A 320 -1.48 -16.00 11.40
C ARG A 320 -1.53 -14.49 11.72
N VAL A 321 -1.72 -13.65 10.71
CA VAL A 321 -1.83 -12.20 10.88
C VAL A 321 -3.07 -11.85 11.70
N GLU A 322 -4.22 -12.47 11.40
CA GLU A 322 -5.45 -12.30 12.18
C GLU A 322 -5.28 -12.72 13.65
N ALA A 323 -4.60 -13.86 13.90
CA ALA A 323 -4.34 -14.34 15.25
C ALA A 323 -3.45 -13.38 16.05
N LEU A 324 -2.43 -12.81 15.43
CA LEU A 324 -1.57 -11.80 16.04
C LEU A 324 -2.34 -10.51 16.32
N ALA A 325 -3.13 -10.03 15.36
CA ALA A 325 -3.99 -8.85 15.53
C ALA A 325 -4.97 -9.01 16.69
N ARG A 326 -5.63 -10.16 16.80
CA ARG A 326 -6.52 -10.47 17.93
C ARG A 326 -5.78 -10.53 19.27
N THR A 327 -4.51 -10.94 19.27
CA THR A 327 -3.70 -10.98 20.49
C THR A 327 -3.39 -9.55 20.96
N HIS A 328 -2.92 -8.69 20.07
CA HIS A 328 -2.59 -7.29 20.37
C HIS A 328 -3.85 -6.51 20.77
N LEU A 329 -4.96 -6.73 20.08
CA LEU A 329 -6.24 -6.09 20.40
C LEU A 329 -6.77 -6.47 21.78
N ARG A 330 -6.61 -7.74 22.19
CA ARG A 330 -6.97 -8.16 23.56
C ARG A 330 -6.08 -7.52 24.60
N GLN A 331 -4.77 -7.47 24.36
CA GLN A 331 -3.84 -6.81 25.27
C GLN A 331 -4.16 -5.32 25.42
N ALA A 332 -4.40 -4.63 24.31
CA ALA A 332 -4.78 -3.22 24.29
C ALA A 332 -6.07 -2.92 25.08
N PHE A 333 -7.04 -3.84 25.05
CA PHE A 333 -8.29 -3.73 25.82
C PHE A 333 -8.23 -4.38 27.22
N GLY A 334 -7.08 -4.87 27.67
CA GLY A 334 -6.96 -5.52 28.98
C GLY A 334 -7.75 -6.83 29.11
N LEU A 335 -8.00 -7.51 27.99
CA LEU A 335 -8.81 -8.73 27.91
C LEU A 335 -7.95 -9.98 28.10
N GLY A 336 -8.53 -11.01 28.74
CA GLY A 336 -7.89 -12.32 28.86
C GLY A 336 -7.71 -13.03 27.51
N PRO A 337 -6.78 -14.01 27.38
CA PRO A 337 -6.40 -14.59 26.08
C PRO A 337 -7.54 -15.18 25.25
N ALA A 338 -8.56 -15.72 25.92
CA ALA A 338 -9.73 -16.32 25.30
C ALA A 338 -10.99 -15.43 25.34
N ALA A 339 -10.91 -14.26 25.97
CA ALA A 339 -12.06 -13.38 26.10
C ALA A 339 -12.57 -12.92 24.71
N PRO A 340 -13.89 -12.78 24.54
CA PRO A 340 -14.45 -12.18 23.33
C PRO A 340 -13.99 -10.73 23.23
N ILE A 341 -13.64 -10.30 22.01
CA ILE A 341 -13.28 -8.92 21.73
C ILE A 341 -14.59 -8.14 21.52
N PRO A 342 -14.84 -7.06 22.26
CA PRO A 342 -16.05 -6.26 22.08
C PRO A 342 -16.06 -5.57 20.72
N PRO A 343 -17.22 -5.11 20.21
CA PRO A 343 -17.26 -4.19 19.10
C PRO A 343 -16.39 -2.96 19.39
N TYR A 344 -15.67 -2.49 18.37
CA TYR A 344 -14.75 -1.36 18.48
C TYR A 344 -14.70 -0.55 17.18
N ILE A 345 -14.27 0.71 17.32
CA ILE A 345 -13.91 1.60 16.22
C ILE A 345 -12.40 1.64 16.11
N ALA A 346 -11.87 1.47 14.90
CA ALA A 346 -10.44 1.67 14.65
C ALA A 346 -10.18 3.06 14.09
N ILE A 347 -9.07 3.66 14.52
CA ILE A 347 -8.54 4.91 14.00
C ILE A 347 -7.19 4.64 13.35
N HIS A 348 -7.00 5.17 12.16
CA HIS A 348 -5.68 5.25 11.52
C HIS A 348 -5.29 6.72 11.36
N VAL A 349 -4.19 7.09 11.99
CA VAL A 349 -3.59 8.43 11.90
C VAL A 349 -2.25 8.30 11.17
N ARG A 350 -2.08 9.04 10.07
CA ARG A 350 -0.82 9.07 9.31
C ARG A 350 -0.12 10.41 9.53
N HIS A 351 0.90 10.44 10.38
CA HIS A 351 1.68 11.64 10.71
C HIS A 351 3.14 11.57 10.26
N GLY A 352 3.71 10.38 10.04
CA GLY A 352 5.15 10.20 9.79
C GLY A 352 5.65 10.90 8.51
N ASP A 353 5.59 10.20 7.38
CA ASP A 353 6.14 10.69 6.11
C ASP A 353 5.29 11.78 5.42
N PHE A 354 4.10 12.05 5.94
CA PHE A 354 3.17 13.01 5.36
C PHE A 354 3.59 14.47 5.55
N THR A 355 4.57 14.74 6.41
CA THR A 355 5.16 16.07 6.59
C THR A 355 5.70 16.67 5.28
N THR A 356 6.13 15.84 4.31
CA THR A 356 6.61 16.31 3.00
C THR A 356 5.53 16.97 2.16
N TRP A 357 4.26 16.74 2.49
CA TRP A 357 3.08 17.29 1.79
C TRP A 357 2.54 18.56 2.45
N CYS A 358 3.18 19.01 3.53
CA CYS A 358 2.78 20.22 4.24
C CYS A 358 3.27 21.50 3.58
N ASP A 359 3.99 21.44 2.45
CA ASP A 359 4.45 22.60 1.66
C ASP A 359 5.15 23.70 2.51
N GLY A 360 5.87 23.29 3.56
CA GLY A 360 6.59 24.20 4.47
C GLY A 360 5.79 24.68 5.68
N VAL A 361 4.51 24.30 5.81
CA VAL A 361 3.71 24.49 7.02
C VAL A 361 4.23 23.55 8.12
N PRO A 362 4.38 24.02 9.38
CA PRO A 362 4.74 23.15 10.50
C PRO A 362 3.80 21.95 10.62
N ALA A 363 4.32 20.78 10.96
CA ALA A 363 3.54 19.54 11.04
C ALA A 363 2.32 19.67 11.96
N LEU A 364 2.46 20.38 13.08
CA LEU A 364 1.38 20.64 14.04
C LEU A 364 0.22 21.43 13.43
N ASP A 365 0.52 22.37 12.53
CA ASP A 365 -0.48 23.22 11.87
C ASP A 365 -1.04 22.57 10.59
N CYS A 366 -0.30 21.60 10.04
CA CYS A 366 -0.65 20.86 8.84
C CYS A 366 -1.54 19.65 9.14
N PHE A 367 -1.21 18.87 10.16
CA PHE A 367 -1.96 17.66 10.49
C PHE A 367 -3.28 17.98 11.18
N ALA A 368 -4.27 17.11 10.97
CA ALA A 368 -5.55 17.27 11.63
C ALA A 368 -5.38 17.10 13.16
N PRO A 369 -5.89 18.05 13.96
CA PRO A 369 -5.79 17.93 15.40
C PRO A 369 -6.65 16.76 15.90
N LEU A 370 -6.26 16.17 17.04
CA LEU A 370 -6.94 15.00 17.64
C LEU A 370 -8.44 15.22 17.86
N ILE A 371 -8.85 16.48 18.11
CA ILE A 371 -10.26 16.85 18.28
C ILE A 371 -11.13 16.54 17.04
N ASP A 372 -10.57 16.56 15.83
CA ASP A 372 -11.33 16.24 14.62
C ASP A 372 -11.55 14.73 14.48
N TYR A 373 -10.59 13.93 14.94
CA TYR A 373 -10.79 12.48 15.10
C TYR A 373 -11.85 12.18 16.16
N VAL A 374 -11.88 12.92 17.28
CA VAL A 374 -12.94 12.76 18.31
C VAL A 374 -14.33 13.01 17.73
N LYS A 375 -14.50 14.10 16.94
CA LYS A 375 -15.77 14.39 16.25
C LYS A 375 -16.15 13.28 15.28
N ALA A 376 -15.19 12.78 14.50
CA ALA A 376 -15.42 11.71 13.55
C ALA A 376 -15.81 10.38 14.23
N VAL A 377 -15.17 10.03 15.35
CA VAL A 377 -15.55 8.85 16.16
C VAL A 377 -16.98 8.99 16.67
N ALA A 378 -17.36 10.16 17.21
CA ALA A 378 -18.72 10.38 17.68
C ALA A 378 -19.75 10.21 16.54
N ALA A 379 -19.44 10.71 15.34
CA ALA A 379 -20.30 10.55 14.18
C ALA A 379 -20.41 9.09 13.72
N VAL A 380 -19.31 8.34 13.72
CA VAL A 380 -19.28 6.90 13.41
C VAL A 380 -20.11 6.10 14.43
N ARG A 381 -19.97 6.39 15.73
CA ARG A 381 -20.80 5.76 16.79
C ARG A 381 -22.29 5.98 16.56
N ALA A 382 -22.68 7.23 16.29
CA ALA A 382 -24.07 7.58 16.04
C ALA A 382 -24.64 6.83 14.81
N GLU A 383 -23.86 6.71 13.74
CA GLU A 383 -24.25 5.96 12.55
C GLU A 383 -24.36 4.45 12.80
N LEU A 384 -23.43 3.86 13.54
CA LEU A 384 -23.49 2.43 13.90
C LEU A 384 -24.73 2.12 14.74
N LEU A 385 -25.02 2.97 15.73
CA LEU A 385 -26.22 2.84 16.55
C LEU A 385 -27.50 2.96 15.70
N ALA A 386 -27.55 3.95 14.80
CA ALA A 386 -28.73 4.19 13.96
C ALA A 386 -28.96 3.10 12.91
N SER A 387 -27.89 2.60 12.27
CA SER A 387 -28.00 1.66 11.14
C SER A 387 -28.05 0.19 11.56
N SER A 388 -27.40 -0.16 12.67
CA SER A 388 -27.21 -1.56 13.09
C SER A 388 -27.58 -1.83 14.55
N GLY A 389 -27.96 -0.80 15.31
CA GLY A 389 -28.24 -0.94 16.75
C GLY A 389 -26.98 -1.21 17.59
N LEU A 390 -25.79 -1.05 17.02
CA LEU A 390 -24.52 -1.28 17.71
C LEU A 390 -24.09 -0.04 18.47
N ASP A 391 -24.13 -0.13 19.80
CA ASP A 391 -23.49 0.84 20.68
C ASP A 391 -22.04 0.43 20.93
N VAL A 392 -21.09 1.28 20.52
CA VAL A 392 -19.66 0.96 20.46
C VAL A 392 -18.85 1.92 21.32
N GLU A 393 -18.35 1.44 22.44
CA GLU A 393 -17.56 2.23 23.40
C GLU A 393 -16.05 2.15 23.15
N HIS A 394 -15.56 1.03 22.62
CA HIS A 394 -14.12 0.76 22.50
C HIS A 394 -13.55 1.43 21.25
N VAL A 395 -12.39 2.06 21.41
CA VAL A 395 -11.65 2.72 20.32
C VAL A 395 -10.21 2.26 20.37
N ILE A 396 -9.65 1.93 19.21
CA ILE A 396 -8.23 1.62 19.07
C ILE A 396 -7.59 2.53 18.03
N VAL A 397 -6.43 3.09 18.36
CA VAL A 397 -5.65 3.98 17.50
C VAL A 397 -4.43 3.22 16.98
N THR A 398 -4.17 3.38 15.68
CA THR A 398 -2.94 2.95 15.02
C THR A 398 -2.35 4.16 14.32
N SER A 399 -1.05 4.39 14.49
CA SER A 399 -0.37 5.57 13.96
C SER A 399 1.12 5.31 13.78
N ASP A 400 1.73 6.03 12.85
CA ASP A 400 3.20 6.13 12.73
C ASP A 400 3.78 7.35 13.48
N GLU A 401 2.98 7.97 14.36
CA GLU A 401 3.39 9.03 15.27
C GLU A 401 4.37 8.52 16.34
N THR A 402 5.36 9.34 16.66
CA THR A 402 6.40 9.07 17.67
C THR A 402 6.40 10.05 18.84
N ASP A 403 5.65 11.15 18.75
CA ASP A 403 5.51 12.14 19.82
C ASP A 403 4.78 11.54 21.03
N SER A 404 5.48 11.48 22.17
CA SER A 404 4.94 10.98 23.43
C SER A 404 3.80 11.83 23.99
N ASP A 405 3.80 13.14 23.76
CA ASP A 405 2.75 14.03 24.25
C ASP A 405 1.44 13.81 23.46
N TRP A 406 1.56 13.48 22.17
CA TRP A 406 0.43 13.08 21.35
C TRP A 406 -0.19 11.76 21.83
N TRP A 407 0.64 10.75 22.11
CA TRP A 407 0.18 9.48 22.66
C TRP A 407 -0.43 9.64 24.06
N ALA A 408 0.12 10.51 24.91
CA ALA A 408 -0.49 10.85 26.19
C ALA A 408 -1.88 11.51 26.04
N ALA A 409 -2.08 12.32 24.99
CA ALA A 409 -3.39 12.89 24.67
C ALA A 409 -4.38 11.82 24.17
N VAL A 410 -3.92 10.81 23.41
CA VAL A 410 -4.72 9.64 23.02
C VAL A 410 -5.14 8.84 24.26
N ASP A 411 -4.21 8.57 25.18
CA ASP A 411 -4.49 7.90 26.45
C ASP A 411 -5.49 8.67 27.31
N ALA A 412 -5.39 10.00 27.36
CA ALA A 412 -6.32 10.86 28.10
C ALA A 412 -7.77 10.81 27.55
N LEU A 413 -7.97 10.41 26.29
CA LEU A 413 -9.29 10.15 25.71
C LEU A 413 -9.84 8.76 26.04
N GLY A 414 -9.04 7.91 26.72
CA GLY A 414 -9.38 6.52 27.02
C GLY A 414 -9.35 5.62 25.79
N TRP A 415 -8.62 6.00 24.74
CA TRP A 415 -8.45 5.19 23.54
C TRP A 415 -7.24 4.27 23.69
N ALA A 416 -7.39 3.02 23.27
CA ALA A 416 -6.31 2.05 23.33
C ALA A 416 -5.42 2.14 22.07
N TYR A 417 -4.23 1.55 22.13
CA TYR A 417 -3.38 1.31 20.96
C TYR A 417 -2.64 -0.02 21.11
N PRO A 418 -2.29 -0.69 20.00
CA PRO A 418 -1.53 -1.94 20.06
C PRO A 418 -0.10 -1.67 20.53
N ASP A 419 0.34 -2.44 21.51
CA ASP A 419 1.74 -2.44 21.94
C ASP A 419 2.58 -3.33 21.02
N HIS A 420 3.54 -2.72 20.32
CA HIS A 420 4.46 -3.41 19.41
C HIS A 420 5.84 -3.70 20.04
N GLU A 421 5.98 -3.56 21.35
CA GLU A 421 7.22 -3.87 22.06
C GLU A 421 7.64 -5.34 21.81
N GLY A 422 8.81 -5.52 21.20
CA GLY A 422 9.35 -6.83 20.85
C GLY A 422 8.67 -7.54 19.68
N THR A 423 7.64 -6.97 19.04
CA THR A 423 6.97 -7.56 17.87
C THR A 423 7.95 -7.78 16.72
N VAL A 424 8.81 -6.79 16.44
CA VAL A 424 9.86 -6.90 15.42
C VAL A 424 10.84 -8.03 15.73
N ALA A 425 11.28 -8.16 16.99
CA ALA A 425 12.22 -9.20 17.39
C ALA A 425 11.62 -10.61 17.27
N LYS A 426 10.32 -10.76 17.53
CA LYS A 426 9.61 -12.05 17.52
C LYS A 426 9.13 -12.47 16.13
N HIS A 427 8.71 -11.51 15.30
CA HIS A 427 7.98 -11.80 14.06
C HIS A 427 8.61 -11.17 12.81
N GLY A 428 9.48 -10.18 12.97
CA GLY A 428 10.12 -9.45 11.87
C GLY A 428 9.48 -8.09 11.58
N LYS A 429 10.21 -7.23 10.85
CA LYS A 429 9.85 -5.82 10.63
C LYS A 429 8.53 -5.60 9.85
N TRP A 430 8.03 -6.60 9.13
CA TRP A 430 6.73 -6.51 8.45
C TRP A 430 5.56 -6.48 9.42
N TYR A 431 5.64 -7.24 10.51
CA TYR A 431 4.48 -7.62 11.29
C TYR A 431 3.77 -6.48 12.03
N PRO A 432 4.43 -5.43 12.56
CA PRO A 432 3.72 -4.32 13.20
C PRO A 432 2.62 -3.72 12.31
N MET A 433 2.98 -3.37 11.06
CA MET A 433 2.03 -2.81 10.08
C MET A 433 0.96 -3.83 9.65
N LEU A 434 1.30 -5.12 9.51
CA LEU A 434 0.33 -6.15 9.16
C LEU A 434 -0.70 -6.36 10.27
N ILE A 435 -0.24 -6.35 11.52
CA ILE A 435 -1.07 -6.44 12.72
C ILE A 435 -2.02 -5.24 12.77
N ASP A 436 -1.50 -4.02 12.60
CA ASP A 436 -2.31 -2.80 12.59
C ASP A 436 -3.35 -2.82 11.47
N GLY A 437 -2.96 -3.19 10.25
CA GLY A 437 -3.87 -3.34 9.13
C GLY A 437 -5.00 -4.34 9.42
N ALA A 438 -4.69 -5.45 10.09
CA ALA A 438 -5.69 -6.45 10.48
C ALA A 438 -6.58 -5.99 11.63
N ILE A 439 -6.04 -5.26 12.61
CA ILE A 439 -6.83 -4.60 13.66
C ILE A 439 -7.80 -3.60 13.05
N GLN A 440 -7.33 -2.74 12.14
CA GLN A 440 -8.17 -1.78 11.43
C GLN A 440 -9.28 -2.51 10.67
N SER A 441 -8.95 -3.51 9.86
CA SER A 441 -9.91 -4.26 9.04
C SER A 441 -10.95 -5.05 9.86
N GLY A 442 -10.65 -5.36 11.11
CA GLY A 442 -11.53 -6.11 12.01
C GLY A 442 -12.60 -5.27 12.72
N ALA A 443 -12.52 -3.94 12.64
CA ALA A 443 -13.38 -3.01 13.38
C ALA A 443 -14.82 -2.96 12.83
N HIS A 444 -15.75 -2.46 13.65
CA HIS A 444 -17.15 -2.22 13.21
C HIS A 444 -17.33 -0.80 12.63
N GLY A 445 -16.48 0.14 13.03
CA GLY A 445 -16.40 1.47 12.44
C GLY A 445 -14.97 1.93 12.26
N PHE A 446 -14.77 2.92 11.39
CA PHE A 446 -13.46 3.44 11.04
C PHE A 446 -13.37 4.95 11.02
N VAL A 447 -12.24 5.48 11.48
CA VAL A 447 -11.82 6.85 11.20
C VAL A 447 -10.40 6.84 10.65
N GLY A 448 -10.20 7.37 9.46
CA GLY A 448 -8.87 7.41 8.83
C GLY A 448 -8.40 8.82 8.49
N THR A 449 -7.11 8.98 8.25
CA THR A 449 -6.56 10.18 7.58
C THR A 449 -6.90 10.18 6.09
N ASP A 450 -7.42 11.31 5.59
CA ASP A 450 -7.70 11.52 4.16
C ASP A 450 -6.41 11.45 3.31
N GLN A 451 -6.52 11.02 2.05
CA GLN A 451 -5.40 10.78 1.12
C GLN A 451 -4.41 9.65 1.52
N SER A 452 -4.64 8.97 2.65
CA SER A 452 -3.85 7.78 3.01
C SER A 452 -4.43 6.52 2.36
N THR A 453 -3.64 5.83 1.55
CA THR A 453 -4.07 4.55 0.95
C THR A 453 -4.33 3.49 2.01
N VAL A 454 -3.59 3.51 3.13
CA VAL A 454 -3.85 2.65 4.31
C VAL A 454 -5.26 2.89 4.84
N SER A 455 -5.61 4.15 5.13
CA SER A 455 -6.94 4.52 5.61
C SER A 455 -8.02 4.06 4.63
N MET A 456 -7.83 4.35 3.34
CA MET A 456 -8.80 4.01 2.30
C MET A 456 -9.08 2.51 2.21
N ILE A 457 -8.04 1.67 2.15
CA ILE A 457 -8.22 0.22 2.08
C ILE A 457 -8.85 -0.33 3.36
N SER A 458 -8.50 0.20 4.54
CA SER A 458 -9.12 -0.20 5.81
C SER A 458 -10.61 0.16 5.86
N ALA A 459 -10.99 1.35 5.41
CA ALA A 459 -12.40 1.74 5.28
C ALA A 459 -13.16 0.80 4.33
N ARG A 460 -12.58 0.49 3.17
CA ARG A 460 -13.13 -0.43 2.16
C ARG A 460 -13.38 -1.82 2.75
N ARG A 461 -12.40 -2.36 3.50
CA ARG A 461 -12.54 -3.66 4.18
C ARG A 461 -13.64 -3.64 5.23
N ILE A 462 -13.74 -2.61 6.04
CA ILE A 462 -14.81 -2.51 7.06
C ILE A 462 -16.19 -2.49 6.39
N GLN A 463 -16.35 -1.71 5.33
CA GLN A 463 -17.60 -1.66 4.57
C GLN A 463 -17.96 -3.03 3.97
N ALA A 464 -17.01 -3.71 3.33
CA ALA A 464 -17.28 -4.98 2.65
C ALA A 464 -17.40 -6.18 3.61
N TRP A 465 -16.56 -6.24 4.64
CA TRP A 465 -16.44 -7.42 5.53
C TRP A 465 -17.37 -7.35 6.72
N ARG A 466 -17.73 -6.14 7.17
CA ARG A 466 -18.52 -5.92 8.39
C ARG A 466 -19.82 -5.17 8.14
N GLY A 467 -20.02 -4.61 6.94
CA GLY A 467 -21.11 -3.65 6.71
C GLY A 467 -20.97 -2.39 7.58
N GLY A 468 -19.75 -2.08 8.03
CA GLY A 468 -19.48 -0.97 8.93
C GLY A 468 -19.42 0.38 8.21
N THR A 469 -19.39 1.45 8.98
CA THR A 469 -19.23 2.83 8.47
C THR A 469 -17.80 3.33 8.66
N ALA A 470 -17.38 4.25 7.78
CA ALA A 470 -16.04 4.83 7.79
C ALA A 470 -16.10 6.32 7.49
N ARG A 471 -15.23 7.10 8.14
CA ARG A 471 -15.03 8.52 7.84
C ARG A 471 -13.55 8.83 7.65
N MET A 472 -13.26 9.81 6.79
CA MET A 472 -11.92 10.34 6.59
C MET A 472 -11.81 11.75 7.19
N VAL A 473 -10.74 11.99 7.94
CA VAL A 473 -10.40 13.28 8.52
C VAL A 473 -9.49 14.01 7.55
N LYS A 474 -9.96 15.16 7.04
CA LYS A 474 -9.18 16.04 6.17
C LYS A 474 -8.14 16.80 6.99
N TRP A 475 -7.03 17.17 6.34
CA TRP A 475 -5.89 17.84 6.96
C TRP A 475 -5.21 18.77 5.95
N GLY A 476 -4.29 19.61 6.40
CA GLY A 476 -3.53 20.55 5.58
C GLY A 476 -4.43 21.39 4.67
N ARG A 477 -4.02 21.55 3.40
CA ARG A 477 -4.80 22.27 2.39
C ARG A 477 -6.17 21.64 2.08
N TRP A 478 -6.39 20.38 2.46
CA TRP A 478 -7.66 19.70 2.25
C TRP A 478 -8.67 20.01 3.35
N ALA A 479 -8.22 20.44 4.53
CA ALA A 479 -9.11 20.86 5.61
C ALA A 479 -9.97 22.07 5.21
N GLU A 480 -9.45 22.98 4.39
CA GLU A 480 -10.16 24.19 3.93
C GLU A 480 -11.27 23.92 2.88
N GLN A 481 -11.34 22.70 2.33
CA GLN A 481 -12.28 22.32 1.26
C GLN A 481 -13.45 21.44 1.74
N GLY A 482 -13.52 21.15 3.04
CA GLY A 482 -14.62 20.41 3.68
C GLY A 482 -15.50 21.34 4.49
#